data_AF-A0A1B6AAW3-F1
#
_entry.id   AF-A0A1B6AAW3-F1
#
_cell.length_a   1.000
_cell.length_b   1.000
_cell.length_c   1.000
_cell.angle_alpha   90.00
_cell.angle_beta   90.00
_cell.angle_gamma   90.00
#
_symmetry.space_group_name_H-M   'P 1'
#
loop_
_entity.id
_entity.type
_entity.pdbx_description
1 polymer ?
#
loop_
_entity_poly.entity_id
_entity_poly.type
_entity_poly.pdbx_seq_one_letter_code
_entity_poly.pdbx_strand_id
1 'polypeptide(L)'
;MATAAARAAALLAPVRPSGAPDSAVADAAQTLLRCWLHAAAVDGRPFRQLHRWAHTTGGAQEPVRILRTSTKASAGQAGELESVLTAYAERSELAKELAGRALTALASLHIRDACTPLRADSLILESFIDEGGTLYAVGEPIEDPRTDPGAMPLLTALLSSVVEHGRRMAERSSAGRLDPPLTLVLDDIAALAPLPALPDLLQTGRTRGLLTLATMRSQEQARARWPHHSLPV
;
A
#
# COMPACT_ATOMS: atom_id res chain seq x y z
N MET A 1 -9.28 -9.61 -5.22
CA MET A 1 -9.81 -8.50 -4.39
C MET A 1 -9.04 -8.23 -3.12
N ALA A 2 -8.88 -9.19 -2.20
CA ALA A 2 -8.18 -8.96 -0.92
C ALA A 2 -6.79 -8.33 -1.09
N THR A 3 -5.98 -8.84 -2.04
CA THR A 3 -4.66 -8.27 -2.36
C THR A 3 -4.72 -6.81 -2.83
N ALA A 4 -5.70 -6.45 -3.66
CA ALA A 4 -5.86 -5.08 -4.14
C ALA A 4 -6.29 -4.14 -3.02
N ALA A 5 -7.15 -4.60 -2.10
CA ALA A 5 -7.55 -3.83 -0.93
C ALA A 5 -6.37 -3.56 0.02
N ALA A 6 -5.59 -4.59 0.34
CA ALA A 6 -4.42 -4.45 1.20
C ALA A 6 -3.36 -3.50 0.59
N ARG A 7 -3.07 -3.65 -0.71
CA ARG A 7 -2.14 -2.76 -1.42
C ARG A 7 -2.65 -1.33 -1.50
N ALA A 8 -3.94 -1.12 -1.74
CA ALA A 8 -4.54 0.22 -1.76
C ALA A 8 -4.43 0.91 -0.40
N ALA A 9 -4.74 0.20 0.69
CA ALA A 9 -4.60 0.74 2.04
C ALA A 9 -3.14 1.10 2.35
N ALA A 10 -2.19 0.23 2.01
CA ALA A 10 -0.77 0.48 2.26
C ALA A 10 -0.18 1.63 1.40
N LEU A 11 -0.58 1.75 0.13
CA LEU A 11 -0.18 2.88 -0.73
C LEU A 11 -0.73 4.21 -0.21
N LEU A 12 -1.97 4.21 0.29
CA LEU A 12 -2.61 5.44 0.75
C LEU A 12 -2.16 5.85 2.16
N ALA A 13 -1.73 4.89 2.99
CA ALA A 13 -1.41 5.11 4.40
C ALA A 13 -0.52 6.33 4.67
N PRO A 14 0.56 6.60 3.92
CA PRO A 14 1.45 7.71 4.23
C PRO A 14 0.85 9.08 3.95
N VAL A 15 -0.06 9.17 2.98
CA VAL A 15 -0.71 10.43 2.54
C VAL A 15 -2.11 10.60 3.13
N ARG A 16 -2.60 9.61 3.86
CA ARG A 16 -3.96 9.60 4.41
C ARG A 16 -4.13 10.71 5.44
N PRO A 17 -5.14 11.59 5.29
CA PRO A 17 -5.43 12.62 6.28
C PRO A 17 -5.99 12.02 7.57
N SER A 18 -5.75 12.70 8.70
CA SER A 18 -6.15 12.26 10.05
C SER A 18 -7.45 12.91 10.55
N GLY A 19 -8.01 13.89 9.83
CA GLY A 19 -9.26 14.59 10.20
C GLY A 19 -10.54 13.82 9.82
N ALA A 20 -11.57 13.90 10.67
CA ALA A 20 -12.87 13.26 10.44
C ALA A 20 -13.58 13.64 9.11
N PRO A 21 -13.69 14.93 8.71
CA PRO A 21 -14.29 15.27 7.41
C PRO A 21 -13.47 14.74 6.22
N ASP A 22 -12.16 14.60 6.40
CA ASP A 22 -11.24 14.09 5.38
C ASP A 22 -11.27 12.55 5.29
N SER A 23 -11.86 11.85 6.27
CA SER A 23 -11.96 10.38 6.25
C SER A 23 -12.79 9.89 5.07
N ALA A 24 -13.88 10.59 4.73
CA ALA A 24 -14.72 10.20 3.60
C ALA A 24 -13.99 10.32 2.26
N VAL A 25 -13.13 11.34 2.11
CA VAL A 25 -12.25 11.52 0.95
C VAL A 25 -11.19 10.40 0.91
N ALA A 26 -10.60 10.08 2.05
CA ALA A 26 -9.63 8.98 2.16
C ALA A 26 -10.23 7.61 1.81
N ASP A 27 -11.44 7.32 2.27
CA ASP A 27 -12.13 6.06 1.97
C ASP A 27 -12.52 5.96 0.49
N ALA A 28 -12.94 7.08 -0.11
CA ALA A 28 -13.15 7.18 -1.54
C ALA A 28 -11.84 6.94 -2.32
N ALA A 29 -10.74 7.60 -1.93
CA ALA A 29 -9.43 7.43 -2.58
C ALA A 29 -8.90 5.98 -2.46
N GLN A 30 -9.09 5.34 -1.31
CA GLN A 30 -8.73 3.93 -1.10
C GLN A 30 -9.56 3.01 -2.01
N THR A 31 -10.86 3.33 -2.18
CA THR A 31 -11.74 2.60 -3.11
C THR A 31 -11.31 2.77 -4.55
N LEU A 32 -10.97 4.00 -4.98
CA LEU A 32 -10.41 4.26 -6.30
C LEU A 32 -9.15 3.42 -6.55
N LEU A 33 -8.15 3.51 -5.66
CA LEU A 33 -6.90 2.76 -5.76
C LEU A 33 -7.12 1.25 -5.82
N ARG A 34 -7.99 0.70 -4.95
CA ARG A 34 -8.33 -0.72 -4.95
C ARG A 34 -8.97 -1.15 -6.27
N CYS A 35 -9.95 -0.41 -6.75
CA CYS A 35 -10.65 -0.73 -8.00
C CYS A 35 -9.71 -0.62 -9.21
N TRP A 36 -8.83 0.39 -9.25
CA TRP A 36 -7.81 0.52 -10.29
C TRP A 36 -6.76 -0.60 -10.24
N LEU A 37 -6.25 -0.95 -9.07
CA LEU A 37 -5.35 -2.10 -8.89
C LEU A 37 -5.99 -3.40 -9.39
N HIS A 38 -7.27 -3.61 -9.05
CA HIS A 38 -8.01 -4.78 -9.48
C HIS A 38 -8.25 -4.77 -11.00
N ALA A 39 -8.65 -3.63 -11.58
CA ALA A 39 -8.81 -3.47 -13.02
C ALA A 39 -7.50 -3.75 -13.78
N ALA A 40 -6.38 -3.22 -13.30
CA ALA A 40 -5.07 -3.48 -13.89
C ALA A 40 -4.70 -4.96 -13.84
N ALA A 41 -4.95 -5.63 -12.71
CA ALA A 41 -4.65 -7.05 -12.55
C ALA A 41 -5.50 -7.95 -13.48
N VAL A 42 -6.80 -7.65 -13.65
CA VAL A 42 -7.67 -8.49 -14.50
C VAL A 42 -7.42 -8.32 -15.99
N ASP A 43 -6.98 -7.14 -16.43
CA ASP A 43 -6.69 -6.81 -17.84
C ASP A 43 -5.20 -6.92 -18.20
N GLY A 44 -4.34 -7.30 -17.24
CA GLY A 44 -2.89 -7.42 -17.45
C GLY A 44 -2.19 -6.08 -17.72
N ARG A 45 -2.73 -4.96 -17.20
CA ARG A 45 -2.11 -3.64 -17.35
C ARG A 45 -0.94 -3.47 -16.40
N PRO A 46 0.13 -2.77 -16.83
CA PRO A 46 1.26 -2.48 -15.96
C PRO A 46 0.87 -1.48 -14.87
N PHE A 47 1.57 -1.52 -13.73
CA PHE A 47 1.29 -0.67 -12.56
C PHE A 47 1.28 0.83 -12.89
N ARG A 48 2.16 1.28 -13.80
CA ARG A 48 2.21 2.69 -14.27
C ARG A 48 0.89 3.21 -14.84
N GLN A 49 -0.01 2.33 -15.28
CA GLN A 49 -1.32 2.72 -15.81
C GLN A 49 -2.19 3.42 -14.74
N LEU A 50 -2.00 3.09 -13.45
CA LEU A 50 -2.75 3.71 -12.36
C LEU A 50 -2.49 5.22 -12.28
N HIS A 51 -1.23 5.64 -12.45
CA HIS A 51 -0.87 7.06 -12.50
C HIS A 51 -1.62 7.79 -13.62
N ARG A 52 -1.75 7.16 -14.80
CA ARG A 52 -2.50 7.73 -15.92
C ARG A 52 -3.99 7.87 -15.60
N TRP A 53 -4.61 6.86 -14.99
CA TRP A 53 -6.03 6.90 -14.62
C TRP A 53 -6.34 7.95 -13.55
N ALA A 54 -5.40 8.21 -12.64
CA ALA A 54 -5.55 9.23 -11.60
C ALA A 54 -5.43 10.67 -12.15
N HIS A 55 -4.55 10.91 -13.12
CA HIS A 55 -4.20 12.28 -13.57
C HIS A 55 -4.78 12.70 -14.92
N THR A 56 -5.32 11.77 -15.73
CA THR A 56 -5.86 12.09 -17.06
C THR A 56 -7.36 12.32 -16.99
N THR A 57 -7.83 13.46 -17.51
CA THR A 57 -9.26 13.74 -17.69
C THR A 57 -9.93 12.62 -18.49
N GLY A 58 -10.98 12.02 -17.94
CA GLY A 58 -11.68 10.88 -18.54
C GLY A 58 -10.96 9.52 -18.42
N GLY A 59 -9.71 9.49 -17.92
CA GLY A 59 -8.95 8.25 -17.72
C GLY A 59 -9.61 7.28 -16.73
N ALA A 60 -10.39 7.80 -15.78
CA ALA A 60 -11.07 7.00 -14.77
C ALA A 60 -12.22 6.11 -15.31
N GLN A 61 -12.68 6.33 -16.55
CA GLN A 61 -13.73 5.50 -17.17
C GLN A 61 -13.20 4.18 -17.76
N GLU A 62 -11.93 4.13 -18.13
CA GLU A 62 -11.32 2.92 -18.68
C GLU A 62 -11.33 1.74 -17.66
N PRO A 63 -10.95 1.93 -16.39
CA PRO A 63 -11.09 0.90 -15.36
C PRO A 63 -12.53 0.41 -15.16
N VAL A 64 -13.52 1.30 -15.22
CA VAL A 64 -14.94 0.92 -15.12
C VAL A 64 -15.30 -0.04 -16.25
N ARG A 65 -14.92 0.28 -17.49
CA ARG A 65 -15.15 -0.57 -18.66
C ARG A 65 -14.45 -1.93 -18.52
N ILE A 66 -13.20 -1.96 -18.07
CA ILE A 66 -12.45 -3.19 -17.81
C ILE A 66 -13.19 -4.07 -16.81
N LEU A 67 -13.63 -3.50 -15.69
CA LEU A 67 -14.31 -4.25 -14.62
C LEU A 67 -15.70 -4.74 -15.03
N ARG A 68 -16.40 -4.02 -15.92
CA ARG A 68 -17.71 -4.45 -16.45
C ARG A 68 -17.61 -5.61 -17.43
N THR A 69 -16.54 -5.66 -18.22
CA THR A 69 -16.41 -6.58 -19.35
C THR A 69 -15.64 -7.86 -19.01
N SER A 70 -14.80 -7.82 -17.97
CA SER A 70 -13.99 -8.98 -17.59
C SER A 70 -14.78 -9.98 -16.74
N THR A 71 -14.78 -11.24 -17.16
CA THR A 71 -15.34 -12.36 -16.37
C THR A 71 -14.53 -12.67 -15.10
N LYS A 72 -13.28 -12.18 -15.01
CA LYS A 72 -12.40 -12.32 -13.85
C LYS A 72 -12.61 -11.19 -12.83
N ALA A 73 -13.41 -10.18 -13.16
CA ALA A 73 -13.69 -9.10 -12.24
C ALA A 73 -14.56 -9.58 -11.07
N SER A 74 -14.22 -9.16 -9.85
CA SER A 74 -15.10 -9.38 -8.71
C SER A 74 -16.40 -8.62 -8.91
N ALA A 75 -17.51 -9.26 -8.54
CA ALA A 75 -18.84 -8.70 -8.64
C ALA A 75 -18.94 -7.34 -7.91
N GLY A 76 -19.73 -6.42 -8.47
CA GLY A 76 -20.03 -5.11 -7.87
C GLY A 76 -18.93 -4.04 -8.00
N GLN A 77 -17.68 -4.42 -8.32
CA GLN A 77 -16.54 -3.48 -8.33
C GLN A 77 -16.67 -2.36 -9.36
N ALA A 78 -17.26 -2.66 -10.52
CA ALA A 78 -17.51 -1.64 -11.54
C ALA A 78 -18.51 -0.59 -11.05
N GLY A 79 -19.61 -1.01 -10.43
CA GLY A 79 -20.64 -0.11 -9.89
C GLY A 79 -20.14 0.68 -8.69
N GLU A 80 -19.35 0.05 -7.82
CA GLU A 80 -18.70 0.72 -6.70
C GLU A 80 -17.72 1.81 -7.19
N LEU A 81 -16.87 1.49 -8.16
CA LEU A 81 -15.97 2.49 -8.76
C LEU A 81 -16.75 3.64 -9.40
N GLU A 82 -17.77 3.32 -10.20
CA GLU A 82 -18.61 4.35 -10.84
C GLU A 82 -19.30 5.23 -9.81
N SER A 83 -19.84 4.65 -8.73
CA SER A 83 -20.49 5.41 -7.66
C SER A 83 -19.57 6.43 -6.98
N VAL A 84 -18.29 6.10 -6.82
CA VAL A 84 -17.29 7.02 -6.27
C VAL A 84 -16.94 8.11 -7.29
N LEU A 85 -16.82 7.76 -8.57
CA LEU A 85 -16.50 8.71 -9.64
C LEU A 85 -17.63 9.67 -9.98
N THR A 86 -18.89 9.26 -9.76
CA THR A 86 -20.09 10.08 -9.98
C THR A 86 -20.68 10.62 -8.68
N ALA A 87 -19.98 10.45 -7.56
CA ALA A 87 -20.34 11.10 -6.30
C ALA A 87 -20.29 12.63 -6.45
N TYR A 88 -20.62 13.36 -5.37
CA TYR A 88 -20.50 14.82 -5.34
C TYR A 88 -19.15 15.28 -5.93
N ALA A 89 -19.20 16.17 -6.94
CA ALA A 89 -18.07 16.45 -7.83
C ALA A 89 -16.80 16.80 -7.05
N GLU A 90 -16.90 17.66 -6.05
CA GLU A 90 -15.79 18.07 -5.19
C GLU A 90 -15.16 16.87 -4.45
N ARG A 91 -15.97 15.96 -3.92
CA ARG A 91 -15.47 14.78 -3.19
C ARG A 91 -14.74 13.81 -4.12
N SER A 92 -15.28 13.59 -5.31
CA SER A 92 -14.65 12.73 -6.33
C SER A 92 -13.30 13.32 -6.75
N GLU A 93 -13.22 14.62 -6.99
CA GLU A 93 -11.96 15.27 -7.36
C GLU A 93 -10.94 15.22 -6.22
N LEU A 94 -11.31 15.55 -4.98
CA LEU A 94 -10.42 15.43 -3.83
C LEU A 94 -9.91 13.99 -3.61
N ALA A 95 -10.77 12.99 -3.85
CA ALA A 95 -10.38 11.58 -3.75
C ALA A 95 -9.38 11.18 -4.85
N LYS A 96 -9.57 11.68 -6.09
CA LYS A 96 -8.61 11.47 -7.20
C LYS A 96 -7.30 12.16 -6.93
N GLU A 97 -7.31 13.39 -6.42
CA GLU A 97 -6.09 14.13 -6.04
C GLU A 97 -5.30 13.38 -4.97
N LEU A 98 -5.98 12.91 -3.93
CA LEU A 98 -5.35 12.14 -2.86
C LEU A 98 -4.78 10.80 -3.37
N ALA A 99 -5.52 10.07 -4.21
CA ALA A 99 -5.03 8.85 -4.85
C ALA A 99 -3.86 9.14 -5.82
N GLY A 100 -3.92 10.25 -6.54
CA GLY A 100 -2.87 10.75 -7.43
C GLY A 100 -1.59 11.05 -6.67
N ARG A 101 -1.70 11.69 -5.50
CA ARG A 101 -0.57 11.97 -4.59
C ARG A 101 0.16 10.71 -4.17
N ALA A 102 -0.56 9.64 -3.81
CA ALA A 102 0.06 8.34 -3.49
C ALA A 102 0.83 7.72 -4.67
N LEU A 103 0.54 8.16 -5.90
CA LEU A 103 1.13 7.66 -7.13
C LEU A 103 2.15 8.64 -7.75
N THR A 104 2.37 9.83 -7.18
CA THR A 104 3.24 10.88 -7.75
C THR A 104 4.65 10.39 -8.06
N ALA A 105 5.19 9.46 -7.28
CA ALA A 105 6.49 8.83 -7.53
C ALA A 105 6.61 8.24 -8.95
N LEU A 106 5.49 7.75 -9.49
CA LEU A 106 5.39 7.23 -10.85
C LEU A 106 5.49 8.34 -11.90
N ALA A 107 5.73 9.61 -11.58
CA ALA A 107 6.15 10.61 -12.54
C ALA A 107 7.60 10.35 -13.01
N SER A 108 8.46 9.80 -12.15
CA SER A 108 9.86 9.48 -12.44
C SER A 108 10.00 8.21 -13.28
N LEU A 109 10.80 8.27 -14.34
CA LEU A 109 11.05 7.14 -15.24
C LEU A 109 11.68 5.95 -14.50
N HIS A 110 12.73 6.19 -13.70
CA HIS A 110 13.40 5.13 -12.95
C HIS A 110 12.46 4.38 -11.99
N ILE A 111 11.52 5.10 -11.37
CA ILE A 111 10.52 4.49 -10.47
C ILE A 111 9.49 3.67 -11.27
N ARG A 112 9.04 4.17 -12.44
CA ARG A 112 8.14 3.42 -13.32
C ARG A 112 8.76 2.10 -13.79
N ASP A 113 10.04 2.15 -14.14
CA ASP A 113 10.77 0.99 -14.62
C ASP A 113 10.97 -0.03 -13.48
N ALA A 114 11.36 0.42 -12.29
CA ALA A 114 11.45 -0.43 -11.09
C ALA A 114 10.11 -1.06 -10.68
N CYS A 115 8.98 -0.39 -10.93
CA CYS A 115 7.64 -0.91 -10.68
C CYS A 115 7.10 -1.83 -11.79
N THR A 116 7.90 -2.10 -12.82
CA THR A 116 7.57 -3.04 -13.90
C THR A 116 8.44 -4.28 -13.74
N PRO A 117 8.07 -5.21 -12.83
CA PRO A 117 8.93 -6.33 -12.49
C PRO A 117 9.13 -7.25 -13.70
N LEU A 118 10.37 -7.68 -13.91
CA LEU A 118 10.61 -8.86 -14.72
C LEU A 118 10.08 -10.09 -13.99
N ARG A 119 9.77 -11.15 -14.73
CA ARG A 119 9.24 -12.39 -14.14
C ARG A 119 10.20 -12.97 -13.08
N ALA A 120 11.50 -12.80 -13.26
CA ALA A 120 12.53 -13.20 -12.30
C ALA A 120 12.42 -12.44 -10.97
N ASP A 121 12.22 -11.12 -11.01
CA ASP A 121 12.15 -10.27 -9.81
C ASP A 121 10.98 -10.65 -8.91
N SER A 122 9.83 -10.99 -9.51
CA SER A 122 8.65 -11.43 -8.76
C SER A 122 8.89 -12.76 -8.04
N LEU A 123 9.58 -13.70 -8.69
CA LEU A 123 9.88 -15.01 -8.10
C LEU A 123 10.87 -14.87 -6.93
N ILE A 124 11.84 -13.96 -7.02
CA ILE A 124 12.78 -13.68 -5.94
C ILE A 124 12.03 -13.12 -4.72
N LEU A 125 11.11 -12.18 -4.90
CA LEU A 125 10.36 -11.61 -3.78
C LEU A 125 9.37 -12.59 -3.13
N GLU A 126 8.91 -13.61 -3.86
CA GLU A 126 8.06 -14.68 -3.32
C GLU A 126 8.83 -15.78 -2.59
N SER A 127 10.13 -15.93 -2.87
CA SER A 127 10.96 -17.01 -2.33
C SER A 127 11.95 -16.55 -1.26
N PHE A 128 12.32 -15.26 -1.22
CA PHE A 128 13.43 -14.81 -0.37
C PHE A 128 13.25 -15.13 1.12
N ILE A 129 12.03 -15.18 1.67
CA ILE A 129 11.82 -15.57 3.07
C ILE A 129 12.18 -17.05 3.27
N ASP A 130 11.78 -17.93 2.35
CA ASP A 130 12.07 -19.37 2.41
C ASP A 130 13.55 -19.66 2.15
N GLU A 131 14.18 -18.84 1.31
CA GLU A 131 15.60 -18.94 0.96
C GLU A 131 16.54 -18.22 1.95
N GLY A 132 16.00 -17.60 3.02
CA GLY A 132 16.81 -16.86 4.00
C GLY A 132 17.45 -15.58 3.44
N GLY A 133 16.88 -15.02 2.37
CA GLY A 133 17.30 -13.77 1.74
C GLY A 133 17.05 -12.54 2.62
N THR A 134 17.66 -11.42 2.23
CA THR A 134 17.53 -10.14 2.94
C THR A 134 17.06 -9.05 1.99
N LEU A 135 16.03 -8.30 2.39
CA LEU A 135 15.54 -7.13 1.66
C LEU A 135 16.01 -5.85 2.36
N TYR A 136 16.72 -5.00 1.61
CA TYR A 136 17.06 -3.65 2.05
C TYR A 136 16.13 -2.65 1.36
N ALA A 137 15.38 -1.90 2.16
CA ALA A 137 14.56 -0.78 1.68
C ALA A 137 15.19 0.52 2.15
N VAL A 138 15.62 1.35 1.19
CA VAL A 138 16.29 2.63 1.46
C VAL A 138 15.52 3.73 0.76
N GLY A 139 15.36 4.86 1.45
CA GLY A 139 14.65 6.03 0.96
C GLY A 139 15.01 7.25 1.77
N GLU A 140 14.62 8.41 1.26
CA GLU A 140 14.76 9.68 1.99
C GLU A 140 13.68 9.77 3.08
N PRO A 141 14.04 10.08 4.35
CA PRO A 141 13.06 10.32 5.39
C PRO A 141 12.25 11.59 5.12
N ILE A 142 10.92 11.48 5.08
CA ILE A 142 10.00 12.59 4.81
C ILE A 142 9.08 12.78 6.01
N GLU A 143 9.09 13.99 6.59
CA GLU A 143 8.23 14.33 7.73
C GLU A 143 6.79 14.66 7.32
N ASP A 144 6.60 15.41 6.23
CA ASP A 144 5.27 15.75 5.71
C ASP A 144 5.02 15.21 4.29
N PRO A 145 4.65 13.92 4.16
CA PRO A 145 4.37 13.29 2.87
C PRO A 145 3.07 13.79 2.22
N ARG A 146 2.28 14.65 2.86
CA ARG A 146 1.03 15.16 2.28
C ARG A 146 1.28 16.22 1.20
N THR A 147 2.47 16.78 1.14
CA THR A 147 2.86 17.72 0.08
C THR A 147 3.60 16.98 -1.04
N ASP A 148 4.69 16.29 -0.69
CA ASP A 148 5.44 15.44 -1.60
C ASP A 148 5.82 14.15 -0.87
N PRO A 149 5.14 13.03 -1.14
CA PRO A 149 5.44 11.77 -0.47
C PRO A 149 6.67 11.05 -1.06
N GLY A 150 7.26 11.54 -2.16
CA GLY A 150 8.34 10.83 -2.86
C GLY A 150 7.98 9.37 -3.11
N ALA A 151 8.92 8.44 -2.83
CA ALA A 151 8.70 7.00 -2.95
C ALA A 151 8.04 6.34 -1.72
N MET A 152 7.73 7.09 -0.65
CA MET A 152 7.19 6.57 0.61
C MET A 152 5.95 5.67 0.43
N PRO A 153 4.95 5.98 -0.43
CA PRO A 153 3.80 5.09 -0.68
C PRO A 153 4.23 3.72 -1.20
N LEU A 154 5.20 3.69 -2.11
CA LEU A 154 5.71 2.45 -2.70
C LEU A 154 6.52 1.64 -1.69
N LEU A 155 7.38 2.29 -0.90
CA LEU A 155 8.14 1.65 0.17
C LEU A 155 7.21 1.06 1.24
N THR A 156 6.19 1.82 1.64
CA THR A 156 5.16 1.39 2.60
C THR A 156 4.38 0.18 2.07
N ALA A 157 3.99 0.20 0.79
CA ALA A 157 3.29 -0.90 0.16
C ALA A 157 4.17 -2.15 0.00
N LEU A 158 5.45 -2.00 -0.36
CA LEU A 158 6.41 -3.10 -0.45
C LEU A 158 6.62 -3.76 0.91
N LEU A 159 6.91 -2.96 1.94
CA LEU A 159 7.11 -3.47 3.30
C LEU A 159 5.84 -4.15 3.84
N SER A 160 4.67 -3.56 3.61
CA SER A 160 3.39 -4.17 3.97
C SER A 160 3.18 -5.51 3.27
N SER A 161 3.56 -5.63 1.99
CA SER A 161 3.48 -6.88 1.23
C SER A 161 4.40 -7.96 1.79
N VAL A 162 5.63 -7.60 2.19
CA VAL A 162 6.60 -8.52 2.80
C VAL A 162 6.12 -9.02 4.16
N VAL A 163 5.67 -8.11 5.01
CA VAL A 163 5.15 -8.44 6.34
C VAL A 163 3.94 -9.36 6.24
N GLU A 164 3.01 -9.04 5.34
CA GLU A 164 1.82 -9.87 5.11
C GLU A 164 2.18 -11.24 4.52
N HIS A 165 3.20 -11.31 3.65
CA HIS A 165 3.70 -12.57 3.12
C HIS A 165 4.27 -13.45 4.25
N GLY A 166 5.15 -12.90 5.09
CA GLY A 166 5.68 -13.59 6.27
C GLY A 166 4.57 -14.05 7.24
N ARG A 167 3.57 -13.21 7.49
CA ARG A 167 2.40 -13.56 8.33
C ARG A 167 1.64 -14.76 7.75
N ARG A 168 1.38 -14.78 6.44
CA ARG A 168 0.71 -15.91 5.77
C ARG A 168 1.55 -17.18 5.74
N MET A 169 2.87 -17.06 5.70
CA MET A 169 3.77 -18.20 5.84
C MET A 169 3.71 -18.78 7.26
N ALA A 170 3.77 -17.93 8.29
CA ALA A 170 3.58 -18.35 9.68
C ALA A 170 2.27 -19.11 9.89
N GLU A 171 1.16 -18.57 9.38
CA GLU A 171 -0.18 -19.16 9.54
C GLU A 171 -0.36 -20.50 8.84
N ARG A 172 0.40 -20.75 7.77
CA ARG A 172 0.39 -22.03 7.05
C ARG A 172 1.41 -23.03 7.59
N SER A 173 2.35 -22.59 8.43
CA SER A 173 3.32 -23.44 9.09
C SER A 173 2.63 -24.33 10.12
N SER A 174 3.10 -25.57 10.27
CA SER A 174 2.58 -26.53 11.25
C SER A 174 2.70 -26.02 12.68
N ALA A 175 3.74 -25.22 12.97
CA ALA A 175 3.95 -24.60 14.27
C ALA A 175 3.18 -23.29 14.46
N GLY A 176 2.45 -22.79 13.45
CA GLY A 176 1.78 -21.49 13.48
C GLY A 176 2.73 -20.29 13.55
N ARG A 177 4.02 -20.51 13.29
CA ARG A 177 5.10 -19.52 13.33
C ARG A 177 6.12 -19.76 12.23
N LEU A 178 6.80 -18.69 11.83
CA LEU A 178 7.99 -18.75 10.98
C LEU A 178 9.18 -19.34 11.73
N ASP A 179 9.85 -20.28 11.08
CA ASP A 179 11.12 -20.87 11.52
C ASP A 179 11.95 -21.24 10.27
N PRO A 180 13.04 -20.52 9.93
CA PRO A 180 13.63 -19.42 10.70
C PRO A 180 12.74 -18.16 10.78
N PRO A 181 12.88 -17.32 11.82
CA PRO A 181 12.08 -16.11 11.97
C PRO A 181 12.48 -15.02 10.96
N LEU A 182 11.51 -14.22 10.52
CA LEU A 182 11.75 -12.99 9.77
C LEU A 182 12.05 -11.85 10.76
N THR A 183 13.23 -11.25 10.65
CA THR A 183 13.61 -10.07 11.44
C THR A 183 13.33 -8.79 10.65
N LEU A 184 12.60 -7.86 11.24
CA LEU A 184 12.26 -6.55 10.70
C LEU A 184 13.03 -5.49 11.48
N VAL A 185 14.05 -4.90 10.86
CA VAL A 185 14.79 -3.75 11.39
C VAL A 185 14.30 -2.51 10.67
N LEU A 186 13.42 -1.76 11.33
CA LEU A 186 12.65 -0.66 10.76
C LEU A 186 13.16 0.66 11.31
N ASP A 187 14.25 1.16 10.72
CA ASP A 187 14.86 2.42 11.14
C ASP A 187 14.04 3.62 10.64
N ASP A 188 13.77 4.57 11.54
CA ASP A 188 13.01 5.80 11.27
C ASP A 188 11.68 5.56 10.52
N ILE A 189 10.97 4.51 10.95
CA ILE A 189 9.87 3.94 10.16
C ILE A 189 8.71 4.91 9.93
N ALA A 190 8.52 5.86 10.85
CA ALA A 190 7.48 6.87 10.75
C ALA A 190 7.75 7.89 9.63
N ALA A 191 9.02 8.14 9.29
CA ALA A 191 9.43 9.05 8.24
C ALA A 191 9.93 8.34 6.97
N LEU A 192 10.21 7.03 7.02
CA LEU A 192 10.62 6.26 5.83
C LEU A 192 9.46 5.56 5.12
N ALA A 193 8.67 4.77 5.87
CA ALA A 193 7.65 3.89 5.32
C ALA A 193 6.63 3.50 6.41
N PRO A 194 5.69 4.41 6.79
CA PRO A 194 4.81 4.21 7.93
C PRO A 194 3.91 2.98 7.74
N LEU A 195 4.34 1.86 8.32
CA LEU A 195 3.73 0.54 8.15
C LEU A 195 2.41 0.45 8.93
N PRO A 196 1.24 0.26 8.28
CA PRO A 196 -0.04 0.20 8.98
C PRO A 196 -0.11 -0.90 10.04
N ALA A 197 0.52 -2.04 9.79
CA ALA A 197 0.53 -3.21 10.67
C ALA A 197 1.55 -3.13 11.82
N LEU A 198 2.30 -2.02 11.97
CA LEU A 198 3.32 -1.89 13.00
C LEU A 198 2.82 -2.13 14.44
N PRO A 199 1.65 -1.60 14.86
CA PRO A 199 1.13 -1.87 16.21
C PRO A 199 0.94 -3.37 16.47
N ASP A 200 0.29 -4.08 15.55
CA ASP A 200 0.04 -5.52 15.66
C ASP A 200 1.33 -6.34 15.64
N LEU A 201 2.31 -5.91 14.84
CA LEU A 201 3.64 -6.52 14.80
C LEU A 201 4.38 -6.42 16.13
N LEU A 202 4.33 -5.25 16.78
CA LEU A 202 4.98 -5.05 18.08
C LEU A 202 4.28 -5.85 19.20
N GLN A 203 2.95 -6.01 19.11
CA GLN A 203 2.19 -6.76 20.11
C GLN A 203 2.29 -8.28 19.93
N THR A 204 2.15 -8.76 18.69
CA THR A 204 1.94 -10.20 18.41
C THR A 204 2.94 -10.80 17.43
N GLY A 205 3.76 -9.99 16.74
CA GLY A 205 4.69 -10.47 15.72
C GLY A 205 5.65 -11.54 16.23
N ARG A 206 6.15 -11.36 17.47
CA ARG A 206 7.11 -12.29 18.09
C ARG A 206 6.59 -13.73 18.17
N THR A 207 5.32 -13.93 18.49
CA THR A 207 4.74 -15.29 18.60
C THR A 207 4.63 -15.99 17.24
N ARG A 208 4.55 -15.21 16.15
CA ARG A 208 4.48 -15.70 14.77
C ARG A 208 5.85 -15.82 14.09
N GLY A 209 6.94 -15.51 14.79
CA GLY A 209 8.29 -15.47 14.19
C GLY A 209 8.56 -14.23 13.33
N LEU A 210 7.82 -13.14 13.57
CA LEU A 210 8.06 -11.81 12.98
C LEU A 210 8.69 -10.91 14.04
N LEU A 211 10.03 -10.88 14.10
CA LEU A 211 10.79 -10.18 15.13
C LEU A 211 10.99 -8.72 14.72
N THR A 212 10.25 -7.79 15.32
CA THR A 212 10.26 -6.38 14.92
C THR A 212 11.06 -5.51 15.88
N LEU A 213 12.02 -4.77 15.34
CA LEU A 213 12.69 -3.63 15.98
C LEU A 213 12.36 -2.38 15.15
N ALA A 214 11.70 -1.40 15.75
CA ALA A 214 11.35 -0.15 15.08
C ALA A 214 11.90 1.05 15.84
N THR A 215 12.55 1.97 15.12
CA THR A 215 13.02 3.23 15.67
C THR A 215 12.23 4.39 15.08
N MET A 216 12.08 5.45 15.85
CA MET A 216 11.42 6.70 15.47
C MET A 216 12.14 7.85 16.16
N ARG A 217 12.06 9.05 15.60
CA ARG A 217 12.72 10.24 16.16
C ARG A 217 12.00 10.81 17.38
N SER A 218 10.69 10.60 17.49
CA SER A 218 9.90 11.08 18.63
C SER A 218 8.61 10.28 18.85
N GLN A 219 8.00 10.43 20.02
CA GLN A 219 6.68 9.85 20.31
C GLN A 219 5.57 10.55 19.51
N GLU A 220 5.79 11.81 19.13
CA GLU A 220 4.86 12.62 18.35
C GLU A 220 4.72 12.03 16.94
N GLN A 221 5.82 11.55 16.34
CA GLN A 221 5.76 10.81 15.08
C GLN A 221 4.91 9.54 15.20
N ALA A 222 5.08 8.77 16.28
CA ALA A 222 4.27 7.59 16.54
C ALA A 222 2.77 7.93 16.66
N ARG A 223 2.44 8.97 17.45
CA ARG A 223 1.06 9.45 17.62
C ARG A 223 0.45 9.97 16.33
N ALA A 224 1.23 10.64 15.49
CA ALA A 224 0.75 11.16 14.20
C ALA A 224 0.43 10.04 13.21
N ARG A 225 1.24 8.98 13.17
CA ARG A 225 1.07 7.86 12.23
C ARG A 225 0.08 6.78 12.71
N TRP A 226 0.01 6.53 14.01
CA TRP A 226 -0.87 5.52 14.62
C TRP A 226 -1.70 6.10 15.78
N PRO A 227 -2.62 7.05 15.52
CA PRO A 227 -3.29 7.84 16.58
C PRO A 227 -4.17 7.02 17.53
N HIS A 228 -4.63 5.85 17.10
CA HIS A 228 -5.49 4.96 17.90
C HIS A 228 -4.72 3.86 18.64
N HIS A 229 -3.39 3.85 18.54
CA HIS A 229 -2.56 2.81 19.15
C HIS A 229 -1.47 3.45 20.03
N SER A 230 -1.36 2.98 21.27
CA SER A 230 -0.18 3.25 22.08
C SER A 230 0.89 2.24 21.70
N LEU A 231 1.96 2.70 21.05
CA LEU A 231 3.10 1.85 20.76
C LEU A 231 3.90 1.62 22.05
N PRO A 232 4.36 0.38 22.33
CA PRO A 232 5.25 0.13 23.45
C PRO A 232 6.56 0.91 23.25
N VAL A 233 7.00 1.59 24.32
CA VAL A 233 8.29 2.30 24.39
C VAL A 233 9.32 1.39 25.05
#